data_AF-A0A8T4LVX8-F1
#
_entry.id   AF-A0A8T4LVX8-F1
#
_cell.length_a   1.000
_cell.length_b   1.000
_cell.length_c   1.000
_cell.angle_alpha   90.00
_cell.angle_beta   90.00
_cell.angle_gamma   90.00
#
_symmetry.space_group_name_H-M   'P 1'
#
loop_
_entity.id
_entity.type
_entity.pdbx_description
1 polymer ?
#
loop_
_entity_poly.entity_id
_entity_poly.type
_entity_poly.pdbx_seq_one_letter_code
_entity_poly.pdbx_strand_id
1 'polypeptide(L)'
;MKVLVDTNVLFAFLDEKWDFVNIIKDAYMEVDFFVLQQSLDEIKANSTLADDLVFDWAKANRGVVSTRDFNLKKRLKKAGVQVISLKNNKLVL
;
A
#
# COMPACT_ATOMS: atom_id res chain seq x y z
N MET A 1 -16.96 8.65 -15.86
CA MET A 1 -15.97 9.76 -15.85
C MET A 1 -14.58 9.18 -15.73
N LYS A 2 -13.57 9.72 -16.41
CA LYS A 2 -12.17 9.25 -16.29
C LYS A 2 -11.40 10.19 -15.37
N VAL A 3 -10.75 9.64 -14.34
CA VAL A 3 -9.94 10.40 -13.38
C VAL A 3 -8.51 9.88 -13.46
N LEU A 4 -7.58 10.75 -13.88
CA LEU A 4 -6.16 10.46 -13.82
C LEU A 4 -5.64 10.87 -12.43
N VAL A 5 -5.07 9.93 -11.70
CA VAL A 5 -4.55 10.13 -10.35
C VAL A 5 -3.02 10.26 -10.43
N ASP A 6 -2.52 11.37 -9.89
CA ASP A 6 -1.10 11.69 -9.82
C ASP A 6 -0.43 11.09 -8.57
N THR A 7 0.90 11.00 -8.59
CA THR A 7 1.76 10.48 -7.53
C THR A 7 1.51 11.16 -6.18
N ASN A 8 1.28 12.48 -6.16
CA ASN A 8 1.03 13.22 -4.91
C ASN A 8 -0.26 12.80 -4.19
N VAL A 9 -1.32 12.54 -4.95
CA VAL A 9 -2.59 12.04 -4.38
C VAL A 9 -2.36 10.62 -3.84
N LEU A 10 -1.59 9.81 -4.57
CA LEU A 10 -1.21 8.45 -4.17
C LEU A 10 -0.36 8.43 -2.89
N PHE A 11 0.53 9.39 -2.68
CA PHE A 11 1.26 9.54 -1.41
C PHE A 11 0.37 10.03 -0.27
N ALA A 12 -0.53 10.98 -0.53
CA ALA A 12 -1.46 11.47 0.49
C ALA A 12 -2.35 10.35 1.06
N PHE A 13 -2.72 9.34 0.25
CA PHE A 13 -3.41 8.15 0.73
C PHE A 13 -2.62 7.31 1.75
N LEU A 14 -1.30 7.31 1.66
CA LEU A 14 -0.44 6.52 2.53
C LEU A 14 -0.26 7.20 3.89
N ASP A 15 -0.20 8.54 3.89
CA ASP A 15 0.05 9.34 5.09
C ASP A 15 -1.23 9.75 5.84
N GLU A 16 -2.36 9.92 5.14
CA GLU A 16 -3.61 10.42 5.72
C GLU A 16 -4.76 9.42 5.68
N LYS A 17 -5.65 9.52 6.68
CA LYS A 17 -6.93 8.78 6.75
C LYS A 17 -7.99 9.36 5.78
N TRP A 18 -7.62 9.69 4.56
CA TRP A 18 -8.56 10.11 3.54
C TRP A 18 -8.81 8.98 2.53
N ASP A 19 -10.06 8.50 2.49
CA ASP A 19 -10.58 7.67 1.42
C ASP A 19 -10.98 8.48 0.16
N PHE A 20 -10.00 8.87 -0.66
CA PHE A 20 -10.26 9.62 -1.90
C PHE A 20 -11.10 8.85 -2.91
N VAL A 21 -10.99 7.52 -2.95
CA VAL A 21 -11.80 6.69 -3.87
C VAL A 21 -13.28 6.85 -3.55
N ASN A 22 -13.66 6.74 -2.27
CA ASN A 22 -15.06 6.90 -1.88
C ASN A 22 -15.54 8.34 -2.06
N ILE A 23 -14.73 9.35 -1.74
CA ILE A 23 -15.13 10.76 -1.95
C ILE A 23 -15.45 11.05 -3.42
N ILE A 24 -14.65 10.53 -4.36
CA ILE A 24 -14.91 10.75 -5.79
C ILE A 24 -16.12 9.92 -6.28
N LYS A 25 -16.34 8.73 -5.75
CA LYS A 25 -17.52 7.92 -6.08
C LYS A 25 -18.82 8.51 -5.54
N ASP A 26 -18.77 9.15 -4.37
CA ASP A 26 -19.93 9.85 -3.80
C ASP A 26 -20.29 11.09 -4.63
N ALA A 27 -19.29 11.76 -5.20
CA ALA A 27 -19.47 12.92 -6.05
C ALA A 27 -19.92 12.58 -7.48
N TYR A 28 -19.60 11.38 -7.99
CA TYR A 28 -19.84 11.00 -9.38
C TYR A 28 -20.26 9.53 -9.51
N MET A 29 -21.42 9.28 -10.14
CA MET A 29 -22.06 7.95 -10.22
C MET A 29 -21.23 6.87 -10.92
N GLU A 30 -20.41 7.23 -11.92
CA GLU A 30 -19.58 6.28 -12.66
C GLU A 30 -18.18 6.86 -12.86
N VAL A 31 -17.16 6.22 -12.28
CA VAL A 31 -15.78 6.70 -12.30
C VAL A 31 -14.80 5.58 -12.61
N ASP A 32 -13.98 5.80 -13.63
CA ASP A 32 -12.82 4.99 -13.98
C ASP A 32 -11.55 5.74 -13.54
N PHE A 33 -10.77 5.13 -12.67
CA PHE A 33 -9.50 5.69 -12.22
C PHE A 33 -8.35 5.17 -13.08
N PHE A 34 -7.45 6.07 -13.45
CA PHE A 34 -6.24 5.78 -14.21
C PHE A 34 -5.03 6.28 -13.43
N VAL A 35 -3.93 5.56 -13.52
CA VAL A 35 -2.63 5.97 -13.01
C VAL A 35 -1.61 5.75 -14.12
N LEU A 36 -0.72 6.71 -14.35
CA LEU A 36 0.36 6.54 -15.30
C LEU A 36 1.42 5.59 -14.74
N GLN A 37 2.08 4.83 -15.63
CA GLN A 37 3.16 3.94 -15.23
C GLN A 37 4.29 4.70 -14.52
N GLN A 38 4.59 5.91 -14.99
CA GLN A 38 5.59 6.80 -14.39
C GLN A 38 5.26 7.15 -12.93
N SER A 39 4.00 7.45 -12.63
CA SER A 39 3.55 7.73 -11.26
C SER A 39 3.70 6.50 -10.36
N LEU A 40 3.43 5.30 -10.89
CA LEU A 40 3.69 4.06 -10.16
C LEU A 40 5.19 3.83 -9.91
N ASP A 41 6.03 4.21 -10.85
CA ASP A 41 7.48 4.03 -10.73
C ASP A 41 8.09 5.03 -9.74
N GLU A 42 7.56 6.26 -9.65
CA GLU A 42 7.90 7.23 -8.60
C GLU A 42 7.53 6.75 -7.20
N ILE A 43 6.37 6.09 -7.05
CA ILE A 43 5.96 5.48 -5.77
C ILE A 43 6.90 4.34 -5.40
N LYS A 44 7.26 3.49 -6.36
CA LYS A 44 8.24 2.41 -6.13
C LYS A 44 9.61 2.97 -5.74
N ALA A 45 10.05 4.07 -6.36
CA ALA A 45 11.31 4.72 -6.03
C ALA A 45 11.31 5.31 -4.61
N ASN A 46 10.15 5.75 -4.12
CA ASN A 46 9.95 6.22 -2.74
C ASN A 46 9.53 5.11 -1.75
N SER A 47 9.61 3.83 -2.14
CA SER A 47 9.06 2.67 -1.38
C SER A 47 9.57 2.51 0.05
N THR A 48 10.69 3.13 0.43
CA THR A 48 11.15 3.17 1.82
C THR A 48 10.10 3.72 2.79
N LEU A 49 9.30 4.71 2.37
CA LEU A 49 8.21 5.26 3.19
C LEU A 49 7.06 4.25 3.33
N ALA A 50 6.72 3.55 2.25
CA ALA A 50 5.68 2.53 2.28
C ALA A 50 6.04 1.34 3.20
N ASP A 51 7.31 0.92 3.18
CA ASP A 51 7.81 -0.14 4.06
C ASP A 51 7.73 0.24 5.54
N ASP A 52 8.09 1.47 5.88
CA ASP A 52 8.03 1.99 7.26
C ASP A 52 6.58 2.14 7.74
N LEU A 53 5.68 2.65 6.90
CA LEU A 53 4.24 2.77 7.22
C LEU A 53 3.58 1.41 7.43
N VAL A 54 3.85 0.43 6.55
CA VAL A 54 3.34 -0.94 6.71
C VAL A 54 3.86 -1.56 8.00
N PHE A 55 5.14 -1.33 8.33
CA PHE A 55 5.75 -1.81 9.56
C PHE A 55 5.09 -1.20 10.80
N ASP A 56 4.94 0.13 10.84
CA ASP A 56 4.36 0.85 11.97
C ASP A 56 2.89 0.50 12.17
N TRP A 57 2.10 0.44 11.09
CA TRP A 57 0.71 0.01 11.15
C TRP A 57 0.58 -1.42 11.69
N ALA A 58 1.40 -2.36 11.19
CA ALA A 58 1.29 -3.75 11.60
C ALA A 58 1.67 -3.96 13.06
N LYS A 59 2.67 -3.22 13.56
CA LYS A 59 3.06 -3.22 14.97
C LYS A 59 1.96 -2.62 15.86
N ALA A 60 1.38 -1.48 15.47
CA ALA A 60 0.34 -0.80 16.24
C ALA A 60 -0.96 -1.63 16.33
N ASN A 61 -1.32 -2.31 15.25
CA ASN A 61 -2.60 -3.03 15.15
C ASN A 61 -2.49 -4.55 15.38
N ARG A 62 -1.29 -5.07 15.69
CA ARG A 62 -1.00 -6.52 15.73
C ARG A 62 -1.47 -7.24 14.45
N GLY A 63 -1.29 -6.56 13.31
CA GLY A 63 -1.76 -7.02 12.01
C GLY A 63 -0.95 -8.19 11.45
N VAL A 64 -1.48 -8.81 10.39
CA VAL A 64 -0.75 -9.80 9.59
C VAL A 64 -0.38 -9.15 8.26
N VAL A 65 0.89 -9.20 7.87
CA VAL A 65 1.38 -8.53 6.66
C VAL A 65 1.72 -9.55 5.59
N SER A 66 1.21 -9.35 4.37
CA SER A 66 1.65 -10.09 3.18
C SER A 66 2.62 -9.22 2.39
N THR A 67 3.87 -9.66 2.23
CA THR A 67 4.86 -8.94 1.42
C THR A 67 5.84 -9.88 0.72
N ARG A 68 6.30 -9.48 -0.48
CA ARG A 68 7.37 -10.16 -1.21
C ARG A 68 8.76 -9.66 -0.83
N ASP A 69 8.86 -8.46 -0.26
CA ASP A 69 10.13 -7.84 0.11
C ASP A 69 10.84 -8.63 1.22
N PHE A 70 12.09 -9.01 0.98
CA PHE A 70 12.87 -9.81 1.92
C PHE A 70 13.26 -9.04 3.19
N ASN A 71 13.64 -7.77 3.05
CA ASN A 71 14.09 -6.92 4.15
C ASN A 71 12.91 -6.55 5.06
N LEU A 72 11.76 -6.19 4.49
CA LEU A 72 10.56 -5.90 5.25
C LEU A 72 10.08 -7.13 6.03
N LYS A 73 10.08 -8.34 5.42
CA LYS A 73 9.77 -9.59 6.14
C LYS A 73 10.68 -9.80 7.34
N LYS A 74 11.98 -9.59 7.17
CA LYS A 74 12.96 -9.73 8.25
C LYS A 74 12.69 -8.74 9.39
N ARG A 75 12.40 -7.47 9.06
CA ARG A 75 12.04 -6.44 10.04
C ARG A 75 10.77 -6.81 10.80
N LEU A 76 9.69 -7.14 10.10
CA LEU A 76 8.38 -7.51 10.68
C LEU A 76 8.47 -8.71 11.62
N LYS A 77 9.15 -9.78 11.19
CA LYS A 77 9.36 -10.97 12.05
C LYS A 77 10.16 -10.64 13.31
N LYS A 78 11.18 -9.80 13.22
CA LYS A 78 11.96 -9.32 14.38
C LYS A 78 11.07 -8.51 15.35
N ALA A 79 10.07 -7.82 14.83
CA ALA A 79 9.10 -7.07 15.63
C ALA A 79 7.93 -7.92 16.17
N GLY A 80 7.93 -9.24 15.94
CA GLY A 80 6.86 -10.13 16.40
C GLY A 80 5.57 -10.06 15.58
N VAL A 81 5.61 -9.43 14.41
CA VAL A 81 4.46 -9.33 13.48
C VAL A 81 4.37 -10.61 12.65
N GLN A 82 3.16 -11.13 12.46
CA GLN A 82 2.91 -12.29 11.60
C GLN A 82 3.01 -11.90 10.12
N VAL A 83 3.60 -12.78 9.31
CA VAL A 83 3.90 -12.46 7.91
C VAL A 83 3.45 -13.59 6.99
N ILE A 84 2.51 -13.31 6.09
CA ILE A 84 2.10 -14.26 5.06
C ILE A 84 3.06 -14.12 3.86
N SER A 85 3.66 -15.23 3.46
CA SER A 85 4.56 -15.34 2.32
C SER A 85 3.93 -16.18 1.21
N LEU A 86 4.13 -15.79 -0.05
CA LEU A 86 3.78 -16.62 -1.19
C LEU A 86 4.96 -17.54 -1.53
N LYS A 87 4.76 -18.86 -1.46
CA LYS A 87 5.76 -19.87 -1.87
C LYS A 87 5.10 -20.90 -2.78
N ASN A 88 5.62 -21.09 -4.00
CA ASN A 88 5.08 -22.03 -5.00
C ASN A 88 3.57 -21.85 -5.22
N ASN A 89 3.11 -20.61 -5.41
CA ASN A 89 1.70 -20.22 -5.54
C ASN A 89 0.78 -20.61 -4.36
N LYS A 90 1.35 -20.94 -3.20
CA LYS A 90 0.61 -21.15 -1.95
C LYS A 90 0.93 -20.04 -0.94
N LEU A 91 -0.08 -19.61 -0.20
CA LEU A 91 0.09 -18.71 0.95
C LEU A 91 0.58 -19.53 2.14
N VAL A 92 1.65 -19.08 2.78
CA VAL A 92 2.28 -19.72 3.94
C VAL A 92 2.49 -18.65 5.02
N LEU A 93 2.15 -18.96 6.27
CA LEU A 93 2.41 -18.10 7.44
C LEU A 93 3.88 -18.16 7.90
#